data_AF-A0AAD8MGZ6-F1
#
_entry.id   AF-A0AAD8MGZ6-F1
#
_cell.length_a   1.000
_cell.length_b   1.000
_cell.length_c   1.000
_cell.angle_alpha   90.00
_cell.angle_beta   90.00
_cell.angle_gamma   90.00
#
_symmetry.space_group_name_H-M   'P 1'
#
loop_
_entity.id
_entity.type
_entity.pdbx_description
1 polymer ?
#
loop_
_entity_poly.entity_id
_entity_poly.type
_entity_poly.pdbx_seq_one_letter_code
_entity_poly.pdbx_strand_id
1 'polypeptide(L)'
;MQLFVRYQAHPLSLFSRSTKPISHFHSIRFFTHARISREPDLKNPEKEVDKLSEMKQKIEDVGISCDFTSPGQYIILTCPKCKGGRSLERSLSFHINQNKDFAMWRCFRMECGWADRVFADCVNQANKLDLSRKTEESLRLEPLSHELTAYFADRMISEEVLQKNSVMQLSTDQDVIAFTYKRNGEIINCKYRNIINKKFWQEKGTEKILYGLDDIKEADEIIIVEGEIDKLSMEQAGLANCVSVPDGAPQKVSSKELPSPDKDSRFTYLWNCKDYLDKASKFILATDGDWPGQVLAEELARRLGKERCWLVQWPKKDELCCYKDANEVLKNLGAGALRDTIDNAVLYQTPNFNARQLK
;
A
#
# COMPACT_ATOMS: atom_id res chain seq x y z
N MET A 1 60.53 -51.85 -4.95
CA MET A 1 60.36 -50.89 -3.84
C MET A 1 58.87 -50.54 -3.78
N GLN A 2 57.98 -51.26 -3.08
CA GLN A 2 57.82 -51.42 -1.61
C GLN A 2 57.90 -50.05 -0.90
N LEU A 3 56.88 -49.54 -0.20
CA LEU A 3 55.95 -50.20 0.72
C LEU A 3 54.51 -49.63 0.73
N PHE A 4 53.58 -50.56 0.93
CA PHE A 4 52.18 -50.44 1.36
C PHE A 4 52.08 -50.16 2.86
N VAL A 5 51.01 -49.49 3.32
CA VAL A 5 50.26 -49.91 4.52
C VAL A 5 48.75 -49.66 4.32
N ARG A 6 47.98 -50.77 4.30
CA ARG A 6 46.53 -50.86 4.52
C ARG A 6 46.28 -51.00 6.03
N TYR A 7 45.12 -50.61 6.56
CA TYR A 7 44.41 -51.45 7.54
C TYR A 7 42.88 -51.27 7.48
N GLN A 8 42.19 -52.41 7.63
CA GLN A 8 40.75 -52.67 7.45
C GLN A 8 39.93 -52.50 8.74
N ALA A 9 38.60 -52.58 8.56
CA ALA A 9 37.52 -52.37 9.53
C ALA A 9 36.98 -53.63 10.27
N HIS A 10 36.13 -53.34 11.26
CA HIS A 10 34.97 -54.11 11.83
C HIS A 10 35.22 -55.24 12.85
N PRO A 11 34.18 -55.74 13.58
CA PRO A 11 32.98 -55.15 14.23
C PRO A 11 32.73 -55.73 15.67
N LEU A 12 31.57 -55.48 16.32
CA LEU A 12 30.79 -56.36 17.25
C LEU A 12 29.67 -55.52 17.95
N SER A 13 28.38 -55.66 17.60
CA SER A 13 27.31 -56.55 18.14
C SER A 13 26.63 -56.04 19.43
N LEU A 14 25.38 -55.55 19.37
CA LEU A 14 24.09 -56.27 19.61
C LEU A 14 23.69 -56.41 21.09
N PHE A 15 22.57 -55.77 21.48
CA PHE A 15 21.50 -56.22 22.40
C PHE A 15 20.39 -55.13 22.32
N SER A 16 19.08 -55.37 22.32
CA SER A 16 18.15 -56.44 21.98
C SER A 16 16.75 -55.82 22.04
N ARG A 17 15.83 -56.28 21.22
CA ARG A 17 14.39 -55.93 21.20
C ARG A 17 13.68 -56.27 22.52
N SER A 18 12.61 -55.54 22.91
CA SER A 18 11.27 -56.16 23.13
C SER A 18 10.13 -55.15 23.37
N THR A 19 9.12 -55.27 22.50
CA THR A 19 7.64 -55.23 22.64
C THR A 19 6.88 -54.52 23.79
N LYS A 20 5.77 -53.86 23.38
CA LYS A 20 4.60 -53.30 24.12
C LYS A 20 3.86 -54.34 25.00
N PRO A 21 2.99 -53.97 25.99
CA PRO A 21 1.57 -53.56 25.77
C PRO A 21 1.05 -52.43 26.73
N ILE A 22 0.19 -51.49 26.28
CA ILE A 22 -1.29 -51.36 26.44
C ILE A 22 -1.84 -51.16 27.88
N SER A 23 -2.68 -50.11 27.96
CA SER A 23 -3.75 -49.74 28.92
C SER A 23 -3.38 -49.25 30.32
N HIS A 24 -3.69 -47.99 30.62
CA HIS A 24 -4.89 -47.69 31.41
C HIS A 24 -5.32 -46.22 31.29
N PHE A 25 -6.64 -46.06 31.23
CA PHE A 25 -7.42 -44.82 31.31
C PHE A 25 -6.94 -43.84 32.38
N HIS A 26 -6.85 -42.54 32.05
CA HIS A 26 -7.38 -41.51 32.95
C HIS A 26 -7.65 -40.14 32.29
N SER A 27 -8.91 -39.74 32.50
CA SER A 27 -9.44 -38.38 32.65
C SER A 27 -9.17 -37.34 31.56
N ILE A 28 -10.22 -37.13 30.75
CA ILE A 28 -10.58 -35.85 30.17
C ILE A 28 -10.64 -34.82 31.31
N ARG A 29 -9.66 -33.90 31.36
CA ARG A 29 -9.81 -32.65 32.11
C ARG A 29 -10.21 -31.56 31.15
N PHE A 30 -11.50 -31.23 31.22
CA PHE A 30 -12.05 -29.96 30.79
C PHE A 30 -11.23 -28.84 31.43
N PHE A 31 -10.51 -28.07 30.62
CA PHE A 31 -10.14 -26.73 31.04
C PHE A 31 -11.40 -25.87 30.91
N THR A 32 -12.11 -25.78 32.04
CA THR A 32 -13.07 -24.72 32.28
C THR A 32 -12.31 -23.40 32.14
N HIS A 33 -12.56 -22.67 31.05
CA HIS A 33 -12.24 -21.24 31.03
C HIS A 33 -13.08 -20.60 32.13
N ALA A 34 -12.45 -20.37 33.29
CA ALA A 34 -12.97 -19.47 34.28
C ALA A 34 -13.27 -18.15 33.56
N ARG A 35 -14.55 -17.77 33.54
CA ARG A 35 -14.99 -16.44 33.15
C ARG A 35 -14.24 -15.46 34.05
N ILE A 36 -13.22 -14.82 33.50
CA ILE A 36 -12.82 -13.50 33.99
C ILE A 36 -14.00 -12.61 33.65
N SER A 37 -14.83 -12.34 34.65
CA SER A 37 -15.82 -11.29 34.63
C SER A 37 -15.08 -10.01 34.27
N ARG A 38 -15.17 -9.56 33.02
CA ARG A 38 -14.84 -8.18 32.68
C ARG A 38 -15.86 -7.33 33.42
N GLU A 39 -15.38 -6.52 34.34
CA GLU A 39 -16.18 -5.44 34.91
C GLU A 39 -16.82 -4.65 33.76
N PRO A 40 -18.11 -4.29 33.86
CA PRO A 40 -18.73 -3.46 32.85
C PRO A 40 -18.01 -2.12 32.85
N ASP A 41 -17.33 -1.84 31.75
CA ASP A 41 -16.71 -0.56 31.47
C ASP A 41 -17.78 0.52 31.68
N LEU A 42 -17.61 1.31 32.74
CA LEU A 42 -18.52 2.38 33.13
C LEU A 42 -18.50 3.42 32.01
N LYS A 43 -19.41 3.25 31.05
CA LYS A 43 -19.58 4.15 29.91
C LYS A 43 -19.90 5.54 30.44
N ASN A 44 -19.03 6.48 30.12
CA ASN A 44 -19.19 7.88 30.48
C ASN A 44 -20.46 8.44 29.80
N PRO A 45 -21.52 8.82 30.54
CA PRO A 45 -22.81 9.22 29.96
C PRO A 45 -22.71 10.43 29.03
N GLU A 46 -21.75 11.32 29.29
CA GLU A 46 -21.50 12.52 28.48
C GLU A 46 -21.08 12.18 27.04
N LYS A 47 -20.37 11.06 26.82
CA LYS A 47 -19.94 10.61 25.47
C LYS A 47 -21.07 9.99 24.63
N GLU A 48 -22.14 9.47 25.24
CA GLU A 48 -23.28 8.89 24.50
C GLU A 48 -24.30 9.95 24.06
N VAL A 49 -24.38 11.07 24.78
CA VAL A 49 -25.23 12.21 24.43
C VAL A 49 -24.66 12.94 23.20
N ASP A 50 -23.34 13.12 23.15
CA ASP A 50 -22.63 13.86 22.08
C ASP A 50 -22.71 13.18 20.70
N LYS A 51 -22.63 11.84 20.67
CA LYS A 51 -22.73 11.05 19.43
C LYS A 51 -24.09 11.13 18.76
N LEU A 52 -25.15 11.22 19.56
CA LEU A 52 -26.51 11.24 19.04
C LEU A 52 -26.87 12.63 18.49
N SER A 53 -26.42 13.71 19.12
CA SER A 53 -26.64 15.08 18.63
C SER A 53 -25.97 15.32 17.28
N GLU A 54 -24.72 14.90 17.10
CA GLU A 54 -24.01 15.04 15.81
C GLU A 54 -24.67 14.22 14.69
N MET A 55 -25.05 12.98 14.98
CA MET A 55 -25.72 12.13 14.00
C MET A 55 -27.09 12.70 13.60
N LYS A 56 -27.84 13.27 14.56
CA LYS A 56 -29.11 13.96 14.29
C LYS A 56 -28.94 15.14 13.34
N GLN A 57 -27.90 15.96 13.54
CA GLN A 57 -27.60 17.06 12.63
C GLN A 57 -27.37 16.57 11.19
N LYS A 58 -26.56 15.53 10.99
CA LYS A 58 -26.32 14.94 9.66
C LYS A 58 -27.60 14.39 8.99
N ILE A 59 -28.54 13.89 9.81
CA ILE A 59 -29.84 13.37 9.34
C ILE A 59 -30.77 14.53 8.94
N GLU A 60 -30.75 15.63 9.69
CA GLU A 60 -31.52 16.83 9.38
C GLU A 60 -31.02 17.52 8.11
N ASP A 61 -29.70 17.54 7.87
CA ASP A 61 -29.08 18.13 6.68
C ASP A 61 -29.57 17.47 5.38
N VAL A 62 -29.96 16.18 5.42
CA VAL A 62 -30.56 15.47 4.29
C VAL A 62 -32.09 15.55 4.25
N GLY A 63 -32.69 16.38 5.11
CA GLY A 63 -34.12 16.67 5.15
C GLY A 63 -34.96 15.60 5.86
N ILE A 64 -34.38 14.79 6.74
CA ILE A 64 -35.09 13.79 7.53
C ILE A 64 -35.22 14.31 8.98
N SER A 65 -36.44 14.50 9.47
CA SER A 65 -36.66 14.78 10.91
C SER A 65 -36.72 13.46 11.69
N CYS A 66 -35.92 13.36 12.75
CA CYS A 66 -35.76 12.13 13.54
C CYS A 66 -36.09 12.31 15.03
N ASP A 67 -36.79 13.39 15.40
CA ASP A 67 -37.09 13.77 16.79
C ASP A 67 -37.85 12.71 17.59
N PHE A 68 -38.63 11.88 16.89
CA PHE A 68 -39.48 10.85 17.49
C PHE A 68 -38.92 9.43 17.33
N THR A 69 -37.64 9.28 16.97
CA THR A 69 -37.06 7.97 16.66
C THR A 69 -36.34 7.33 17.84
N SER A 70 -36.74 6.10 18.15
CA SER A 70 -36.06 5.25 19.12
C SER A 70 -35.01 4.37 18.41
N PRO A 71 -33.75 4.35 18.87
CA PRO A 71 -32.73 3.43 18.35
C PRO A 71 -33.22 1.98 18.35
N GLY A 72 -32.89 1.22 17.30
CA GLY A 72 -33.29 -0.17 17.14
C GLY A 72 -34.61 -0.39 16.41
N GLN A 73 -35.38 0.66 16.11
CA GLN A 73 -36.65 0.55 15.40
C GLN A 73 -36.56 1.06 13.96
N TYR A 74 -37.30 0.43 13.06
CA TYR A 74 -37.52 0.95 11.71
C TYR A 74 -38.79 1.80 11.71
N ILE A 75 -38.74 2.94 11.05
CA ILE A 75 -39.90 3.80 10.85
C ILE A 75 -40.07 4.12 9.37
N ILE A 76 -41.30 4.45 8.96
CA ILE A 76 -41.62 4.81 7.58
C ILE A 76 -42.03 6.29 7.53
N LEU A 77 -41.25 7.08 6.80
CA LEU A 77 -41.37 8.52 6.65
C LEU A 77 -41.75 8.91 5.22
N THR A 78 -42.20 10.14 5.04
CA THR A 78 -42.27 10.75 3.71
C THR A 78 -40.85 11.03 3.22
N CYS A 79 -40.50 10.53 2.03
CA CYS A 79 -39.18 10.74 1.46
C CYS A 79 -38.97 12.22 1.09
N PRO A 80 -37.95 12.92 1.61
CA PRO A 80 -37.71 14.34 1.28
C PRO A 80 -37.33 14.54 -0.18
N LYS A 81 -36.69 13.53 -0.82
CA LYS A 81 -36.25 13.62 -2.22
C LYS A 81 -37.42 13.58 -3.23
N CYS A 82 -38.36 12.66 -3.05
CA CYS A 82 -39.49 12.51 -3.98
C CYS A 82 -40.82 13.02 -3.43
N LYS A 83 -40.85 13.44 -2.16
CA LYS A 83 -42.04 13.94 -1.43
C LYS A 83 -43.24 13.00 -1.49
N GLY A 84 -43.00 11.69 -1.60
CA GLY A 84 -44.06 10.68 -1.74
C GLY A 84 -44.67 10.55 -3.13
N GLY A 85 -44.12 11.25 -4.14
CA GLY A 85 -44.63 11.24 -5.50
C GLY A 85 -46.06 11.81 -5.61
N ARG A 86 -46.81 11.36 -6.61
CA ARG A 86 -48.20 11.80 -6.83
C ARG A 86 -49.16 11.34 -5.73
N SER A 87 -48.84 10.22 -5.06
CA SER A 87 -49.64 9.65 -3.97
C SER A 87 -49.33 10.25 -2.60
N LEU A 88 -48.30 11.09 -2.49
CA LEU A 88 -47.81 11.67 -1.23
C LEU A 88 -47.55 10.61 -0.13
N GLU A 89 -47.19 9.39 -0.54
CA GLU A 89 -47.06 8.26 0.37
C GLU A 89 -45.79 8.31 1.21
N ARG A 90 -45.86 7.72 2.41
CA ARG A 90 -44.69 7.46 3.24
C ARG A 90 -43.95 6.24 2.70
N SER A 91 -42.84 6.47 2.04
CA SER A 91 -42.07 5.44 1.31
C SER A 91 -40.63 5.30 1.77
N LEU A 92 -40.14 6.17 2.66
CA LEU A 92 -38.78 6.15 3.17
C LEU A 92 -38.72 5.31 4.44
N SER A 93 -38.13 4.12 4.36
CA SER A 93 -37.76 3.38 5.57
C SER A 93 -36.49 3.97 6.15
N PHE A 94 -36.52 4.34 7.42
CA PHE A 94 -35.42 4.96 8.16
C PHE A 94 -35.17 4.19 9.46
N HIS A 95 -33.90 4.06 9.86
CA HIS A 95 -33.49 3.30 11.03
C HIS A 95 -32.22 3.87 11.66
N ILE A 96 -32.18 3.95 12.99
CA ILE A 96 -30.97 4.20 13.78
C ILE A 96 -30.61 2.91 14.50
N ASN A 97 -29.36 2.47 14.40
CA ASN A 97 -28.87 1.26 15.07
C ASN A 97 -29.01 1.37 16.60
N GLN A 98 -29.22 0.25 17.30
CA GLN A 98 -29.37 0.18 18.76
C GLN A 98 -28.21 0.85 19.52
N ASN A 99 -26.99 0.65 19.04
CA ASN A 99 -25.79 1.24 19.65
C ASN A 99 -25.58 2.72 19.28
N LYS A 100 -26.48 3.30 18.47
CA LYS A 100 -26.41 4.67 17.93
C LYS A 100 -25.14 4.94 17.11
N ASP A 101 -24.48 3.90 16.61
CA ASP A 101 -23.25 4.04 15.81
C ASP A 101 -23.53 4.48 14.36
N PHE A 102 -24.74 4.26 13.85
CA PHE A 102 -25.14 4.70 12.52
C PHE A 102 -26.67 4.81 12.37
N ALA A 103 -27.09 5.57 11.38
CA ALA A 103 -28.44 5.61 10.83
C ALA A 103 -28.43 5.28 9.33
N MET A 104 -29.51 4.72 8.81
CA MET A 104 -29.66 4.43 7.38
C MET A 104 -31.09 4.64 6.91
N TRP A 105 -31.25 4.86 5.60
CA TRP A 105 -32.56 4.94 4.97
C TRP A 105 -32.59 4.37 3.56
N ARG A 106 -33.81 4.03 3.11
CA ARG A 106 -34.11 3.67 1.72
C ARG A 106 -35.55 4.02 1.38
N CYS A 107 -35.74 4.71 0.27
CA CYS A 107 -37.04 4.97 -0.34
C CYS A 107 -37.43 3.79 -1.22
N PHE A 108 -38.59 3.19 -0.93
CA PHE A 108 -39.10 2.03 -1.65
C PHE A 108 -39.91 2.38 -2.92
N ARG A 109 -40.07 3.67 -3.25
CA ARG A 109 -40.58 4.05 -4.58
C ARG A 109 -39.55 3.69 -5.63
N MET A 110 -39.92 2.81 -6.55
CA MET A 110 -39.11 2.34 -7.68
C MET A 110 -38.45 3.49 -8.46
N GLU A 111 -39.20 4.57 -8.71
CA GLU A 111 -38.70 5.74 -9.45
C GLU A 111 -37.71 6.62 -8.64
N CYS A 112 -37.67 6.48 -7.31
CA CYS A 112 -36.82 7.29 -6.44
C CYS A 112 -35.57 6.53 -6.00
N GLY A 113 -35.73 5.35 -5.41
CA GLY A 113 -34.65 4.49 -4.94
C GLY A 113 -33.66 5.10 -3.94
N TRP A 114 -33.92 6.32 -3.45
CA TRP A 114 -32.96 7.07 -2.65
C TRP A 114 -32.63 6.35 -1.36
N ALA A 115 -31.36 6.04 -1.16
CA ALA A 115 -30.88 5.32 0.00
C ALA A 115 -29.50 5.83 0.39
N ASP A 116 -29.24 5.89 1.68
CA ASP A 116 -27.94 6.27 2.21
C ASP A 116 -27.79 5.81 3.68
N ARG A 117 -26.63 6.09 4.27
CA ARG A 117 -26.33 5.90 5.69
C ARG A 117 -25.36 6.93 6.24
N VAL A 118 -25.48 7.23 7.52
CA VAL A 118 -24.59 8.13 8.27
C VAL A 118 -24.12 7.44 9.54
N PHE A 119 -22.86 7.66 9.94
CA PHE A 119 -22.29 7.12 11.17
C PHE A 119 -22.24 8.22 12.25
N ALA A 120 -22.48 7.84 13.50
CA ALA A 120 -22.12 8.66 14.66
C ALA A 120 -20.61 8.53 14.84
N ASP A 121 -19.90 9.66 14.93
CA ASP A 121 -18.44 9.65 14.85
C ASP A 121 -17.84 9.07 16.14
N CYS A 122 -17.71 7.74 16.17
CA CYS A 122 -16.75 7.04 17.00
C CYS A 122 -15.41 7.12 16.27
N VAL A 123 -14.37 7.64 16.90
CA VAL A 123 -12.98 7.65 16.39
C VAL A 123 -12.65 6.31 15.70
N ASN A 124 -12.72 6.28 14.37
CA ASN A 124 -11.78 5.70 13.40
C ASN A 124 -12.43 5.46 12.02
N GLN A 125 -11.80 6.07 11.01
CA GLN A 125 -11.78 5.65 9.59
C GLN A 125 -13.06 5.78 8.77
N ALA A 126 -13.39 7.01 8.38
CA ALA A 126 -13.78 7.35 6.99
C ALA A 126 -13.67 8.86 6.78
N ASN A 127 -12.53 9.28 6.22
CA ASN A 127 -12.30 10.47 5.39
C ASN A 127 -13.39 11.56 5.40
N LYS A 128 -13.44 12.36 6.46
CA LYS A 128 -13.44 13.80 6.23
C LYS A 128 -11.98 14.12 5.89
N LEU A 129 -11.69 14.41 4.61
CA LEU A 129 -10.43 15.06 4.25
C LEU A 129 -10.38 16.35 5.07
N ASP A 130 -9.72 16.29 6.22
CA ASP A 130 -9.04 17.46 6.72
C ASP A 130 -7.96 17.76 5.67
N LEU A 131 -8.33 18.60 4.70
CA LEU A 131 -7.42 19.30 3.81
C LEU A 131 -6.64 20.35 4.61
N SER A 132 -6.08 19.97 5.76
CA SER A 132 -4.85 20.59 6.21
C SER A 132 -3.81 20.15 5.17
N ARG A 133 -3.65 21.00 4.15
CA ARG A 133 -2.61 20.88 3.13
C ARG A 133 -1.32 20.57 3.87
N LYS A 134 -0.70 19.42 3.57
CA LYS A 134 0.54 19.06 4.24
C LYS A 134 1.59 20.05 3.76
N THR A 135 2.16 20.76 4.72
CA THR A 135 3.29 21.64 4.49
C THR A 135 4.52 21.03 5.14
N GLU A 136 5.69 21.51 4.72
CA GLU A 136 6.97 21.12 5.30
C GLU A 136 6.98 21.37 6.81
N GLU A 137 6.39 22.49 7.27
CA GLU A 137 6.26 22.82 8.69
C GLU A 137 5.35 21.84 9.44
N SER A 138 4.19 21.49 8.86
CA SER A 138 3.25 20.55 9.49
C SER A 138 3.86 19.15 9.67
N LEU A 139 4.77 18.77 8.77
CA LEU A 139 5.49 17.50 8.77
C LEU A 139 6.85 17.58 9.48
N ARG A 140 7.23 18.77 9.97
CA ARG A 140 8.53 19.03 10.61
C ARG A 140 9.72 18.64 9.73
N LEU A 141 9.62 18.98 8.45
CA LEU A 141 10.66 18.75 7.47
C LEU A 141 11.65 19.92 7.45
N GLU A 142 12.91 19.59 7.21
CA GLU A 142 13.97 20.57 7.00
C GLU A 142 14.93 20.09 5.89
N PRO A 143 15.75 20.98 5.32
CA PRO A 143 16.75 20.60 4.32
C PRO A 143 17.71 19.52 4.83
N LEU A 144 18.24 18.72 3.92
CA LEU A 144 19.18 17.64 4.25
C LEU A 144 20.46 18.18 4.91
N SER A 145 20.91 17.48 5.95
CA SER A 145 22.20 17.69 6.59
C SER A 145 23.36 17.26 5.69
N HIS A 146 24.57 17.65 6.05
CA HIS A 146 25.77 17.23 5.33
C HIS A 146 25.93 15.69 5.34
N GLU A 147 25.54 15.03 6.43
CA GLU A 147 25.59 13.58 6.58
C GLU A 147 24.65 12.86 5.60
N LEU A 148 23.40 13.33 5.48
CA LEU A 148 22.44 12.73 4.53
C LEU A 148 22.77 13.09 3.09
N THR A 149 23.29 14.29 2.84
CA THR A 149 23.82 14.66 1.53
C THR A 149 24.97 13.75 1.12
N ALA A 150 25.91 13.47 2.02
CA ALA A 150 26.99 12.50 1.78
C ALA A 150 26.47 11.08 1.54
N TYR A 151 25.43 10.66 2.27
CA TYR A 151 24.76 9.37 2.03
C TYR A 151 24.22 9.22 0.59
N PHE A 152 23.69 10.30 0.01
CA PHE A 152 23.23 10.32 -1.38
C PHE A 152 24.39 10.47 -2.38
N ALA A 153 25.43 11.22 -2.05
CA ALA A 153 26.64 11.32 -2.86
C ALA A 153 27.33 9.95 -3.03
N ASP A 154 27.39 9.14 -1.96
CA ASP A 154 27.85 7.73 -2.02
C ASP A 154 26.99 6.83 -2.93
N ARG A 155 25.80 7.31 -3.31
CA ARG A 155 24.88 6.67 -4.24
C ARG A 155 24.90 7.31 -5.63
N MET A 156 25.88 8.17 -5.87
CA MET A 156 26.05 8.94 -7.10
C MET A 156 24.88 9.88 -7.39
N ILE A 157 24.10 10.28 -6.38
CA ILE A 157 22.96 11.20 -6.53
C ILE A 157 23.41 12.60 -6.06
N SER A 158 23.32 13.56 -6.95
CA SER A 158 23.71 14.96 -6.70
C SER A 158 22.68 15.72 -5.86
N GLU A 159 23.13 16.76 -5.17
CA GLU A 159 22.27 17.69 -4.43
C GLU A 159 21.20 18.35 -5.31
N GLU A 160 21.53 18.64 -6.58
CA GLU A 160 20.58 19.20 -7.55
C GLU A 160 19.37 18.27 -7.75
N VAL A 161 19.63 16.97 -7.93
CA VAL A 161 18.56 15.96 -8.07
C VAL A 161 17.73 15.87 -6.79
N LEU A 162 18.38 15.91 -5.61
CA LEU A 162 17.68 15.88 -4.31
C LEU A 162 16.77 17.10 -4.13
N GLN A 163 17.27 18.30 -4.44
CA GLN A 163 16.51 19.55 -4.34
C GLN A 163 15.31 19.55 -5.29
N LYS A 164 15.53 19.18 -6.56
CA LYS A 164 14.46 19.09 -7.56
C LYS A 164 13.35 18.12 -7.13
N ASN A 165 13.73 17.03 -6.47
CA ASN A 165 12.81 16.01 -5.96
C ASN A 165 12.23 16.30 -4.57
N SER A 166 12.58 17.45 -3.99
CA SER A 166 12.17 17.85 -2.63
C SER A 166 12.46 16.74 -1.60
N VAL A 167 13.63 16.12 -1.71
CA VAL A 167 14.10 15.17 -0.68
C VAL A 167 14.55 15.99 0.53
N MET A 168 13.99 15.67 1.69
CA MET A 168 14.19 16.40 2.94
C MET A 168 14.57 15.43 4.07
N GLN A 169 14.67 15.95 5.28
CA GLN A 169 14.82 15.14 6.50
C GLN A 169 13.84 15.57 7.59
N LEU A 170 13.65 14.73 8.61
CA LEU A 170 12.90 15.11 9.81
C LEU A 170 13.76 15.97 10.73
N SER A 171 13.23 17.11 11.17
CA SER A 171 13.92 17.96 12.15
C SER A 171 14.06 17.30 13.52
N THR A 172 13.18 16.35 13.84
CA THR A 172 13.23 15.60 15.10
C THR A 172 14.21 14.44 15.09
N ASP A 173 14.68 14.00 13.92
CA ASP A 173 15.58 12.84 13.77
C ASP A 173 16.43 12.99 12.50
N GLN A 174 17.70 13.34 12.69
CA GLN A 174 18.67 13.63 11.62
C GLN A 174 19.05 12.39 10.79
N ASP A 175 18.73 11.18 11.26
CA ASP A 175 19.00 9.94 10.53
C ASP A 175 17.83 9.54 9.61
N VAL A 176 16.82 10.39 9.47
CA VAL A 176 15.59 10.07 8.74
C VAL A 176 15.44 10.94 7.51
N ILE A 177 15.57 10.30 6.35
CA ILE A 177 15.23 10.87 5.05
C ILE A 177 13.70 10.91 4.91
N ALA A 178 13.19 12.00 4.35
CA ALA A 178 11.80 12.22 3.99
C ALA A 178 11.67 12.40 2.48
N PHE A 179 10.93 11.51 1.84
CA PHE A 179 10.54 11.58 0.44
C PHE A 179 9.14 12.18 0.33
N THR A 180 9.03 13.40 -0.19
CA THR A 180 7.74 14.09 -0.32
C THR A 180 7.03 13.71 -1.62
N TYR A 181 5.86 13.08 -1.50
CA TYR A 181 5.02 12.74 -2.64
C TYR A 181 4.16 13.94 -2.98
N LYS A 182 4.41 14.56 -4.14
CA LYS A 182 3.76 15.80 -4.56
C LYS A 182 2.79 15.58 -5.72
N ARG A 183 1.73 16.40 -5.75
CA ARG A 183 0.80 16.55 -6.88
C ARG A 183 0.54 18.04 -7.09
N ASN A 184 0.79 18.53 -8.28
CA ASN A 184 0.78 19.95 -8.64
C ASN A 184 1.59 20.82 -7.64
N GLY A 185 2.75 20.32 -7.20
CA GLY A 185 3.63 21.00 -6.24
C GLY A 185 3.19 20.93 -4.77
N GLU A 186 2.03 20.35 -4.45
CA GLU A 186 1.55 20.20 -3.08
C GLU A 186 1.89 18.83 -2.50
N ILE A 187 2.31 18.77 -1.22
CA ILE A 187 2.63 17.50 -0.55
C ILE A 187 1.32 16.77 -0.22
N ILE A 188 1.17 15.57 -0.78
CA ILE A 188 0.03 14.68 -0.56
C ILE A 188 0.34 13.61 0.48
N ASN A 189 1.56 13.06 0.40
CA ASN A 189 2.06 12.04 1.30
C ASN A 189 3.56 12.26 1.56
N CYS A 190 4.07 11.68 2.63
CA CYS A 190 5.50 11.66 2.91
C CYS A 190 5.89 10.25 3.37
N LYS A 191 6.97 9.72 2.78
CA LYS A 191 7.55 8.44 3.16
C LYS A 191 8.91 8.68 3.78
N TYR A 192 9.17 8.00 4.86
CA TYR A 192 10.39 8.15 5.63
C TYR A 192 11.24 6.91 5.54
N ARG A 193 12.55 7.11 5.60
CA ARG A 193 13.54 6.05 5.70
C ARG A 193 14.58 6.43 6.73
N ASN A 194 14.71 5.64 7.78
CA ASN A 194 15.84 5.77 8.70
C ASN A 194 17.07 5.08 8.10
N ILE A 195 18.19 5.80 7.99
CA ILE A 195 19.39 5.28 7.30
C ILE A 195 20.15 4.25 8.13
N ILE A 196 20.04 4.28 9.45
CA ILE A 196 20.73 3.36 10.38
C ILE A 196 20.03 2.00 10.38
N ASN A 197 18.73 1.99 10.71
CA ASN A 197 17.97 0.75 10.89
C ASN A 197 17.25 0.28 9.61
N LYS A 198 17.29 1.07 8.54
CA LYS A 198 16.69 0.79 7.22
C LYS A 198 15.18 0.57 7.27
N LYS A 199 14.48 1.06 8.30
CA LYS A 199 13.02 1.00 8.39
C LYS A 199 12.38 2.08 7.54
N PHE A 200 11.25 1.72 6.95
CA PHE A 200 10.40 2.61 6.17
C PHE A 200 9.04 2.77 6.85
N TRP A 201 8.48 3.97 6.81
CA TRP A 201 7.10 4.23 7.18
C TRP A 201 6.56 5.41 6.36
N GLN A 202 5.24 5.62 6.40
CA GLN A 202 4.57 6.70 5.69
C GLN A 202 3.63 7.43 6.62
N GLU A 203 3.29 8.67 6.25
CA GLU A 203 2.21 9.41 6.88
C GLU A 203 0.90 8.62 6.82
N LYS A 204 0.16 8.66 7.93
CA LYS A 204 -1.11 7.93 8.04
C LYS A 204 -2.26 8.75 7.47
N GLY A 205 -3.25 8.06 6.91
CA GLY A 205 -4.46 8.70 6.40
C GLY A 205 -4.21 9.58 5.17
N THR A 206 -3.10 9.35 4.46
CA THR A 206 -2.76 10.05 3.22
C THR A 206 -3.21 9.27 2.00
N GLU A 207 -3.45 10.00 0.92
CA GLU A 207 -3.66 9.39 -0.38
C GLU A 207 -2.35 8.75 -0.86
N LYS A 208 -2.42 7.50 -1.31
CA LYS A 208 -1.27 6.83 -1.93
C LYS A 208 -1.17 7.28 -3.38
N ILE A 209 -0.04 7.87 -3.75
CA ILE A 209 0.27 8.29 -5.12
C ILE A 209 1.67 7.80 -5.48
N LEU A 210 2.05 7.94 -6.75
CA LEU A 210 3.41 7.66 -7.22
C LEU A 210 4.37 8.78 -6.80
N TYR A 211 5.62 8.44 -6.47
CA TYR A 211 6.66 9.44 -6.22
C TYR A 211 7.17 9.98 -7.56
N GLY A 212 7.28 11.30 -7.71
CA GLY A 212 7.60 11.95 -8.98
C GLY A 212 6.41 12.15 -9.93
N LEU A 213 5.16 12.07 -9.42
CA LEU A 213 3.94 12.17 -10.24
C LEU A 213 3.89 13.42 -11.14
N ASP A 214 4.39 14.56 -10.66
CA ASP A 214 4.39 15.80 -11.42
C ASP A 214 5.32 15.75 -12.65
N ASP A 215 6.36 14.91 -12.63
CA ASP A 215 7.33 14.79 -13.74
C ASP A 215 6.75 14.08 -14.96
N ILE A 216 5.66 13.31 -14.79
CA ILE A 216 5.03 12.51 -15.85
C ILE A 216 3.74 13.11 -16.40
N LYS A 217 3.37 14.33 -15.99
CA LYS A 217 2.07 14.95 -16.30
C LYS A 217 1.73 14.99 -17.80
N GLU A 218 2.74 15.17 -18.64
CA GLU A 218 2.63 15.24 -20.10
C GLU A 218 3.58 14.24 -20.79
N ALA A 219 3.98 13.17 -20.09
CA ALA A 219 4.89 12.17 -20.62
C ALA A 219 4.15 11.07 -21.41
N ASP A 220 4.56 10.83 -22.65
CA ASP A 220 4.05 9.72 -23.48
C ASP A 220 4.68 8.37 -23.11
N GLU A 221 5.88 8.39 -22.55
CA GLU A 221 6.61 7.22 -22.04
C GLU A 221 6.91 7.43 -20.56
N ILE A 222 6.60 6.42 -19.73
CA ILE A 222 6.80 6.49 -18.27
C ILE A 222 7.64 5.31 -17.80
N ILE A 223 8.71 5.60 -17.06
CA ILE A 223 9.53 4.60 -16.38
C ILE A 223 9.00 4.40 -14.96
N ILE A 224 8.71 3.16 -14.56
CA ILE A 224 8.26 2.82 -13.21
C ILE A 224 9.32 1.97 -12.52
N VAL A 225 9.85 2.46 -11.41
CA VAL A 225 10.81 1.76 -10.53
C VAL A 225 10.18 1.38 -9.19
N GLU A 226 10.85 0.52 -8.43
CA GLU A 226 10.34 0.07 -7.13
C GLU A 226 10.58 1.09 -6.00
N GLY A 227 11.77 1.69 -5.91
CA GLY A 227 12.17 2.55 -4.80
C GLY A 227 12.37 4.02 -5.16
N GLU A 228 12.29 4.89 -4.15
CA GLU A 228 12.51 6.33 -4.33
C GLU A 228 13.96 6.63 -4.77
N ILE A 229 14.94 5.89 -4.23
CA ILE A 229 16.35 6.06 -4.61
C ILE A 229 16.59 5.65 -6.07
N ASP A 230 15.87 4.65 -6.57
CA ASP A 230 15.96 4.26 -7.99
C ASP A 230 15.39 5.35 -8.89
N LYS A 231 14.31 6.03 -8.48
CA LYS A 231 13.77 7.17 -9.23
C LYS A 231 14.78 8.30 -9.30
N LEU A 232 15.41 8.63 -8.17
CA LEU A 232 16.50 9.62 -8.12
C LEU A 232 17.69 9.19 -9.00
N SER A 233 17.97 7.89 -9.08
CA SER A 233 19.04 7.35 -9.92
C SER A 233 18.73 7.48 -11.41
N MET A 234 17.47 7.24 -11.82
CA MET A 234 17.01 7.49 -13.19
C MET A 234 17.14 8.96 -13.56
N GLU A 235 16.71 9.85 -12.66
CA GLU A 235 16.78 11.29 -12.92
C GLU A 235 18.22 11.80 -12.99
N GLN A 236 19.10 11.28 -12.14
CA GLN A 236 20.54 11.54 -12.24
C GLN A 236 21.14 11.09 -13.58
N ALA A 237 20.56 10.06 -14.21
CA ALA A 237 20.93 9.63 -15.56
C ALA A 237 20.24 10.44 -16.67
N GLY A 238 19.44 11.46 -16.34
CA GLY A 238 18.72 12.31 -17.29
C GLY A 238 17.35 11.76 -17.72
N LEU A 239 16.85 10.72 -17.06
CA LEU A 239 15.55 10.10 -17.32
C LEU A 239 14.50 10.68 -16.38
N ALA A 240 14.00 11.87 -16.71
CA ALA A 240 13.07 12.62 -15.85
C ALA A 240 11.64 12.06 -15.85
N ASN A 241 11.25 11.31 -16.88
CA ASN A 241 9.94 10.66 -17.02
C ASN A 241 9.81 9.39 -16.15
N CYS A 242 10.29 9.44 -14.91
CA CYS A 242 10.37 8.30 -14.01
C CYS A 242 9.57 8.53 -12.72
N VAL A 243 8.90 7.48 -12.25
CA VAL A 243 8.16 7.43 -10.99
C VAL A 243 8.48 6.18 -10.20
N SER A 244 8.37 6.23 -8.87
CA SER A 244 8.44 5.03 -8.02
C SER A 244 7.10 4.67 -7.39
N VAL A 245 6.89 3.38 -7.16
CA VAL A 245 5.71 2.91 -6.42
C VAL A 245 5.84 3.24 -4.92
N PRO A 246 4.73 3.58 -4.23
CA PRO A 246 4.79 3.93 -2.82
C PRO A 246 5.00 2.72 -1.91
N ASP A 247 4.38 1.60 -2.28
CA ASP A 247 4.44 0.34 -1.58
C ASP A 247 5.25 -0.64 -2.44
N GLY A 248 6.35 -1.16 -1.89
CA GLY A 248 7.21 -2.11 -2.59
C GLY A 248 6.52 -3.43 -2.95
N ALA A 249 7.30 -4.35 -3.50
CA ALA A 249 6.79 -5.53 -4.18
C ALA A 249 5.87 -6.46 -3.35
N PRO A 250 4.84 -7.06 -3.98
CA PRO A 250 4.10 -8.18 -3.40
C PRO A 250 4.94 -9.43 -3.26
N GLN A 251 4.60 -10.26 -2.26
CA GLN A 251 5.25 -11.57 -2.11
C GLN A 251 4.85 -12.55 -3.23
N LYS A 252 3.66 -12.39 -3.82
CA LYS A 252 3.10 -13.27 -4.85
C LYS A 252 2.20 -12.49 -5.80
N VAL A 253 2.18 -12.91 -7.06
CA VAL A 253 1.19 -12.47 -8.06
C VAL A 253 -0.18 -12.97 -7.61
N SER A 254 -1.19 -12.11 -7.69
CA SER A 254 -2.56 -12.49 -7.39
C SER A 254 -3.03 -13.54 -8.40
N SER A 255 -3.37 -14.73 -7.91
CA SER A 255 -3.98 -15.79 -8.75
C SER A 255 -5.44 -15.52 -9.10
N LYS A 256 -6.00 -14.41 -8.60
CA LYS A 256 -7.38 -14.00 -8.86
C LYS A 256 -7.42 -13.09 -10.08
N GLU A 257 -8.62 -12.99 -10.68
CA GLU A 257 -8.94 -11.91 -11.62
C GLU A 257 -8.55 -10.56 -11.01
N LEU A 258 -8.25 -9.59 -11.89
CA LEU A 258 -7.91 -8.26 -11.43
C LEU A 258 -9.06 -7.70 -10.57
N PRO A 259 -8.79 -7.29 -9.33
CA PRO A 259 -9.82 -6.68 -8.50
C PRO A 259 -10.35 -5.41 -9.16
N SER A 260 -11.62 -5.09 -8.94
CA SER A 260 -12.15 -3.77 -9.27
C SER A 260 -11.35 -2.68 -8.54
N PRO A 261 -11.25 -1.45 -9.07
CA PRO A 261 -10.49 -0.37 -8.45
C PRO A 261 -10.74 -0.20 -6.94
N ASP A 262 -12.01 -0.24 -6.52
CA ASP A 262 -12.42 -0.11 -5.11
C ASP A 262 -11.95 -1.24 -4.18
N LYS A 263 -11.53 -2.37 -4.75
CA LYS A 263 -11.07 -3.56 -4.03
C LYS A 263 -9.57 -3.79 -4.15
N ASP A 264 -8.88 -2.95 -4.91
CA ASP A 264 -7.46 -3.06 -5.20
C ASP A 264 -6.62 -2.20 -4.25
N SER A 265 -6.79 -2.44 -2.95
CA SER A 265 -6.21 -1.62 -1.88
C SER A 265 -4.68 -1.53 -1.91
N ARG A 266 -4.01 -2.54 -2.49
CA ARG A 266 -2.55 -2.59 -2.61
C ARG A 266 -2.02 -1.74 -3.77
N PHE A 267 -2.80 -1.60 -4.84
CA PHE A 267 -2.42 -0.84 -6.03
C PHE A 267 -3.29 0.41 -6.22
N THR A 268 -3.92 0.89 -5.14
CA THR A 268 -4.77 2.09 -5.15
C THR A 268 -4.05 3.31 -5.72
N TYR A 269 -2.73 3.38 -5.57
CA TYR A 269 -1.93 4.44 -6.17
C TYR A 269 -2.01 4.51 -7.69
N LEU A 270 -2.21 3.40 -8.41
CA LEU A 270 -2.41 3.42 -9.86
C LEU A 270 -3.75 4.06 -10.22
N TRP A 271 -4.81 3.75 -9.45
CA TRP A 271 -6.14 4.32 -9.66
C TRP A 271 -6.17 5.81 -9.30
N ASN A 272 -5.51 6.19 -8.21
CA ASN A 272 -5.35 7.58 -7.79
C ASN A 272 -4.52 8.43 -8.78
N CYS A 273 -3.67 7.79 -9.59
CA CYS A 273 -2.84 8.45 -10.60
C CYS A 273 -3.33 8.18 -12.03
N LYS A 274 -4.55 7.65 -12.20
CA LYS A 274 -5.04 7.16 -13.51
C LYS A 274 -5.01 8.24 -14.59
N ASP A 275 -5.38 9.48 -14.25
CA ASP A 275 -5.40 10.61 -15.19
C ASP A 275 -4.02 10.95 -15.78
N TYR A 276 -2.94 10.55 -15.10
CA TYR A 276 -1.55 10.71 -15.57
C TYR A 276 -1.16 9.50 -16.41
N LEU A 277 -1.46 8.30 -15.91
CA LEU A 277 -1.04 7.03 -16.52
C LEU A 277 -1.80 6.70 -17.81
N ASP A 278 -3.07 7.09 -17.93
CA ASP A 278 -3.88 6.82 -19.12
C ASP A 278 -3.37 7.55 -20.37
N LYS A 279 -2.70 8.70 -20.19
CA LYS A 279 -2.13 9.49 -21.29
C LYS A 279 -0.93 8.81 -21.94
N ALA A 280 -0.10 8.14 -21.14
CA ALA A 280 1.13 7.52 -21.63
C ALA A 280 0.81 6.40 -22.62
N SER A 281 1.55 6.27 -23.71
CA SER A 281 1.39 5.14 -24.63
C SER A 281 2.28 3.95 -24.25
N LYS A 282 3.36 4.20 -23.50
CA LYS A 282 4.40 3.23 -23.17
C LYS A 282 4.84 3.30 -21.71
N PHE A 283 5.00 2.14 -21.09
CA PHE A 283 5.56 1.98 -19.75
C PHE A 283 6.82 1.14 -19.80
N ILE A 284 7.89 1.60 -19.17
CA ILE A 284 9.10 0.82 -18.93
C ILE A 284 9.11 0.41 -17.46
N LEU A 285 9.00 -0.89 -17.20
CA LEU A 285 9.00 -1.48 -15.88
C LEU A 285 10.43 -1.83 -15.50
N ALA A 286 11.00 -1.03 -14.61
CA ALA A 286 12.35 -1.13 -14.09
C ALA A 286 12.31 -1.48 -12.59
N THR A 287 11.58 -2.55 -12.26
CA THR A 287 11.48 -3.10 -10.90
C THR A 287 12.76 -3.85 -10.52
N ASP A 288 12.93 -4.17 -9.23
CA ASP A 288 14.08 -4.95 -8.75
C ASP A 288 14.26 -6.27 -9.53
N GLY A 289 15.51 -6.65 -9.78
CA GLY A 289 15.91 -7.87 -10.47
C GLY A 289 15.75 -9.15 -9.64
N ASP A 290 14.95 -9.11 -8.57
CA ASP A 290 14.66 -10.24 -7.71
C ASP A 290 13.23 -10.77 -7.92
N TRP A 291 12.89 -11.85 -7.22
CA TRP A 291 11.57 -12.47 -7.35
C TRP A 291 10.41 -11.54 -6.98
N PRO A 292 10.44 -10.81 -5.84
CA PRO A 292 9.45 -9.78 -5.54
C PRO A 292 9.32 -8.72 -6.66
N GLY A 293 10.43 -8.20 -7.18
CA GLY A 293 10.38 -7.20 -8.25
C GLY A 293 9.70 -7.74 -9.52
N GLN A 294 9.97 -9.00 -9.90
CA GLN A 294 9.26 -9.66 -11.01
C GLN A 294 7.75 -9.79 -10.75
N VAL A 295 7.36 -10.11 -9.51
CA VAL A 295 5.95 -10.14 -9.11
C VAL A 295 5.30 -8.76 -9.24
N LEU A 296 6.01 -7.71 -8.84
CA LEU A 296 5.54 -6.33 -8.97
C LEU A 296 5.36 -5.95 -10.44
N ALA A 297 6.35 -6.24 -11.29
CA ALA A 297 6.27 -5.97 -12.73
C ALA A 297 5.05 -6.63 -13.38
N GLU A 298 4.75 -7.88 -13.03
CA GLU A 298 3.58 -8.59 -13.53
C GLU A 298 2.26 -7.94 -13.06
N GLU A 299 2.15 -7.56 -11.79
CA GLU A 299 0.94 -6.91 -11.28
C GLU A 299 0.74 -5.51 -11.87
N LEU A 300 1.82 -4.77 -12.13
CA LEU A 300 1.79 -3.49 -12.84
C LEU A 300 1.35 -3.69 -14.29
N ALA A 301 1.99 -4.60 -15.03
CA ALA A 301 1.70 -4.86 -16.43
C ALA A 301 0.25 -5.31 -16.65
N ARG A 302 -0.29 -6.13 -15.75
CA ARG A 302 -1.71 -6.55 -15.79
C ARG A 302 -2.68 -5.37 -15.67
N ARG A 303 -2.35 -4.31 -14.93
CA ARG A 303 -3.22 -3.15 -14.70
C ARG A 303 -3.04 -2.04 -15.72
N LEU A 304 -1.82 -1.85 -16.20
CA LEU A 304 -1.46 -0.81 -17.17
C LEU A 304 -1.74 -1.23 -18.62
N GLY A 305 -1.89 -2.53 -18.86
CA GLY A 305 -1.97 -3.13 -20.20
C GLY A 305 -0.61 -3.68 -20.61
N LYS A 306 -0.51 -5.01 -20.77
CA LYS A 306 0.78 -5.69 -21.03
C LYS A 306 1.38 -5.26 -22.37
N GLU A 307 0.54 -4.99 -23.35
CA GLU A 307 0.89 -4.51 -24.68
C GLU A 307 1.54 -3.13 -24.67
N ARG A 308 1.34 -2.35 -23.60
CA ARG A 308 1.96 -1.03 -23.37
C ARG A 308 3.18 -1.12 -22.48
N CYS A 309 3.58 -2.31 -22.03
CA CYS A 309 4.67 -2.47 -21.06
C CYS A 309 5.93 -3.05 -21.71
N TRP A 310 7.08 -2.57 -21.26
CA TRP A 310 8.41 -3.08 -21.55
C TRP A 310 9.10 -3.41 -20.23
N LEU A 311 9.83 -4.52 -20.16
CA LEU A 311 10.57 -4.95 -18.98
C LEU A 311 12.05 -4.67 -19.15
N VAL A 312 12.66 -4.06 -18.14
CA VAL A 312 14.11 -3.86 -18.09
C VAL A 312 14.81 -5.17 -17.71
N GLN A 313 15.91 -5.45 -18.40
CA GLN A 313 16.83 -6.51 -18.04
C GLN A 313 18.09 -5.87 -17.47
N TRP A 314 18.28 -6.02 -16.15
CA TRP A 314 19.44 -5.43 -15.50
C TRP A 314 20.75 -6.05 -16.01
N PRO A 315 21.83 -5.27 -16.20
CA PRO A 315 23.09 -5.77 -16.72
C PRO A 315 23.71 -6.84 -15.82
N LYS A 316 24.52 -7.71 -16.41
CA LYS A 316 25.31 -8.69 -15.66
C LYS A 316 26.33 -7.98 -14.79
N LYS A 317 26.39 -8.36 -13.52
CA LYS A 317 27.42 -7.95 -12.57
C LYS A 317 28.59 -8.94 -12.60
N ASP A 318 28.28 -10.23 -12.73
CA ASP A 318 29.22 -11.31 -12.96
C ASP A 318 28.55 -12.45 -13.77
N GLU A 319 29.18 -13.62 -13.84
CA GLU A 319 28.64 -14.76 -14.59
C GLU A 319 27.34 -15.33 -14.01
N LEU A 320 27.07 -15.09 -12.71
CA LEU A 320 25.99 -15.71 -11.95
C LEU A 320 24.89 -14.72 -11.55
N CYS A 321 25.19 -13.42 -11.46
CA CYS A 321 24.23 -12.41 -11.03
C CYS A 321 24.20 -11.17 -11.93
N CYS A 322 23.04 -10.52 -11.94
CA CYS A 322 22.83 -9.21 -12.53
C CYS A 322 22.81 -8.16 -11.42
N TYR A 323 23.00 -6.89 -11.78
CA TYR A 323 22.68 -5.79 -10.87
C TYR A 323 21.22 -5.85 -10.47
N LYS A 324 20.93 -5.44 -9.24
CA LYS A 324 19.59 -5.58 -8.67
C LYS A 324 18.64 -4.49 -9.13
N ASP A 325 19.10 -3.25 -9.16
CA ASP A 325 18.25 -2.07 -9.30
C ASP A 325 18.98 -0.93 -10.03
N ALA A 326 18.26 0.18 -10.23
CA ALA A 326 18.79 1.33 -10.96
C ALA A 326 19.98 1.97 -10.23
N ASN A 327 19.91 2.05 -8.89
CA ASN A 327 21.00 2.65 -8.12
C ASN A 327 22.28 1.82 -8.20
N GLU A 328 22.19 0.49 -8.16
CA GLU A 328 23.34 -0.37 -8.33
C GLU A 328 24.00 -0.18 -9.70
N VAL A 329 23.21 -0.09 -10.79
CA VAL A 329 23.74 0.19 -12.13
C VAL A 329 24.40 1.57 -12.18
N LEU A 330 23.72 2.61 -11.66
CA LEU A 330 24.27 3.97 -11.63
C LEU A 330 25.61 4.02 -10.88
N LYS A 331 25.68 3.40 -9.70
CA LYS A 331 26.88 3.42 -8.85
C LYS A 331 28.07 2.71 -9.47
N ASN A 332 27.83 1.59 -10.17
CA ASN A 332 28.91 0.72 -10.62
C ASN A 332 29.28 0.93 -12.11
N LEU A 333 28.29 1.27 -12.94
CA LEU A 333 28.47 1.40 -14.40
C LEU A 333 28.25 2.84 -14.91
N GLY A 334 27.68 3.72 -14.08
CA GLY A 334 27.45 5.13 -14.40
C GLY A 334 26.15 5.41 -15.17
N ALA A 335 25.88 6.71 -15.35
CA ALA A 335 24.63 7.20 -15.94
C ALA A 335 24.42 6.75 -17.40
N GLY A 336 25.49 6.64 -18.20
CA GLY A 336 25.40 6.19 -19.60
C GLY A 336 24.87 4.77 -19.70
N ALA A 337 25.47 3.84 -18.93
CA ALA A 337 25.05 2.45 -18.90
C ALA A 337 23.62 2.28 -18.36
N LEU A 338 23.21 3.10 -17.38
CA LEU A 338 21.83 3.09 -16.90
C LEU A 338 20.84 3.50 -18.02
N ARG A 339 21.12 4.57 -18.77
CA ARG A 339 20.29 4.95 -19.93
C ARG A 339 20.23 3.84 -20.97
N ASP A 340 21.38 3.30 -21.36
CA ASP A 340 21.44 2.22 -22.35
C ASP A 340 20.63 1.00 -21.89
N THR A 341 20.64 0.69 -20.59
CA THR A 341 19.83 -0.40 -20.01
C THR A 341 18.33 -0.15 -20.18
N ILE A 342 17.88 1.10 -19.98
CA ILE A 342 16.48 1.49 -20.14
C ILE A 342 16.05 1.51 -21.60
N ASP A 343 16.89 2.03 -22.49
CA ASP A 343 16.63 2.08 -23.93
C ASP A 343 16.50 0.68 -24.55
N ASN A 344 17.20 -0.31 -23.99
CA ASN A 344 17.16 -1.71 -24.39
C ASN A 344 16.09 -2.54 -23.67
N ALA A 345 15.13 -1.91 -22.97
CA ALA A 345 14.01 -2.62 -22.38
C ALA A 345 13.25 -3.43 -23.44
N VAL A 346 12.85 -4.66 -23.09
CA VAL A 346 12.20 -5.59 -24.02
C VAL A 346 10.69 -5.55 -23.84
N LEU A 347 9.92 -5.75 -24.91
CA LEU A 347 8.46 -5.80 -24.80
C LEU A 347 8.04 -6.82 -23.73
N TYR A 348 7.10 -6.44 -22.87
CA TYR A 348 6.63 -7.29 -21.79
C TYR A 348 5.83 -8.45 -22.37
N GLN A 349 6.51 -9.57 -22.61
CA GLN A 349 5.88 -10.81 -23.03
C GLN A 349 5.27 -11.49 -21.82
N THR A 350 4.06 -12.04 -21.97
CA THR A 350 3.44 -12.88 -20.94
C THR A 350 4.44 -13.97 -20.53
N PRO A 351 4.95 -13.98 -19.30
CA PRO A 351 5.86 -15.03 -18.90
C PRO A 351 5.11 -16.36 -18.96
N ASN A 352 5.60 -17.31 -19.76
CA ASN A 352 5.37 -18.70 -19.42
C ASN A 352 6.04 -18.90 -18.06
N PHE A 353 5.27 -18.86 -16.97
CA PHE A 353 5.72 -19.13 -15.61
C PHE A 353 6.25 -20.58 -15.52
N ASN A 354 7.42 -20.84 -16.09
CA ASN A 354 8.16 -22.07 -15.90
C ASN A 354 9.03 -21.87 -14.67
N ALA A 355 8.56 -22.39 -13.54
CA ALA A 355 9.21 -22.38 -12.23
C ALA A 355 10.56 -23.14 -12.17
N ARG A 356 11.29 -23.27 -13.29
CA ARG A 356 12.51 -24.06 -13.41
C ARG A 356 13.78 -23.26 -13.71
N GLN A 357 13.72 -21.96 -13.97
CA GLN A 357 14.89 -21.20 -14.40
C GLN A 357 15.63 -20.40 -13.32
N LEU A 358 15.20 -20.43 -12.07
CA LEU A 358 15.92 -19.76 -10.98
C LEU A 358 15.99 -20.72 -9.78
N LYS A 359 17.03 -21.54 -9.76
CA LYS A 359 17.49 -22.30 -8.59
C LYS A 359 18.94 -21.94 -8.33
#